data_AF-A0A1E7F3Y8-F1
#
_entry.id   AF-A0A1E7F3Y8-F1
#
_cell.length_a   1.000
_cell.length_b   1.000
_cell.length_c   1.000
_cell.angle_alpha   90.00
_cell.angle_beta   90.00
_cell.angle_gamma   90.00
#
_symmetry.space_group_name_H-M   'P 1'
#
loop_
_entity.id
_entity.type
_entity.pdbx_description
1 polymer ?
#
loop_
_entity_poly.entity_id
_entity_poly.type
_entity_poly.pdbx_seq_one_letter_code
_entity_poly.pdbx_strand_id
1 'polypeptide(L)'
;MSKSSSLKSDKNSNTMTTLKGEEEQKQQQVQQQQMQQQKEVDDQNKNNNNDLLPKWIVDYVKWHQTQRQLYPGDALFNSTNKEAPKLLVRTCLGICGGLHDRLGQLPFDIYLASKLQRVLLIAWQRPKSLENFLLPPNQKPSLPNLPEGKDQPLYIDWTIPSSQKFGFNDIRTVRSYIPELFDGYPEDHPGDENFWTIGFKKSLKRASATGTTSNKYRNAKILRHRLLGHLDEPILEKLLFEEGYYNNDDKHTPQQLHTTPTFGTIWNLFFIPSPAVEKEIILSLQEMNLLELDSADDSESVVNEESVDLVDIKNIKVKNYTAVHCRVRHPKAHPKGKTTLGINQRYPADKTGLPWMIGGVERQFALEIATSALQCAIQITNNSNVTTQQPPIYFLSDSNDLVKHVSIELYDTTSSGYLETNKNNISSIYPPLYDIVHTVSGNSVGDNQGHNNNNNYLIRSRNVTLENTHIDRQKGREPYAYYGTFIDLYITMYSKCVIYGVGYYAAFAAKLSGVQCKYVYVEESWGIQSEKNAQILTVDSFDRSPFVVVVAAVAAVVPIAAIVAIATIAAIVAIAAVAVAVVVVAIAFTK
;
A
#
# COMPACT_ATOMS: atom_id res chain seq x y z
N MET A 1 -61.58 54.79 45.33
CA MET A 1 -60.92 55.21 44.08
C MET A 1 -59.77 54.24 43.83
N SER A 2 -59.95 53.32 42.87
CA SER A 2 -59.00 52.25 42.53
C SER A 2 -58.45 52.53 41.13
N LYS A 3 -57.12 52.47 40.96
CA LYS A 3 -56.45 52.43 39.65
C LYS A 3 -55.58 51.18 39.62
N SER A 4 -55.94 50.28 38.71
CA SER A 4 -55.22 49.07 38.34
C SER A 4 -54.41 49.35 37.07
N SER A 5 -53.15 48.94 37.06
CA SER A 5 -52.23 48.96 35.92
C SER A 5 -51.94 47.52 35.48
N SER A 6 -52.45 47.15 34.30
CA SER A 6 -52.22 45.86 33.64
C SER A 6 -51.12 45.97 32.59
N LEU A 7 -50.06 45.19 32.76
CA LEU A 7 -48.94 45.01 31.82
C LEU A 7 -49.35 44.22 30.57
N LYS A 8 -48.73 44.54 29.43
CA LYS A 8 -48.70 43.77 28.19
C LYS A 8 -47.32 43.12 28.06
N SER A 9 -47.27 41.80 27.96
CA SER A 9 -46.17 41.00 27.42
C SER A 9 -46.80 39.85 26.64
N ASP A 10 -46.11 39.34 25.62
CA ASP A 10 -46.34 38.08 24.90
C ASP A 10 -46.73 38.24 23.42
N LYS A 11 -45.74 38.64 22.61
CA LYS A 11 -45.66 38.37 21.17
C LYS A 11 -44.19 38.34 20.73
N ASN A 12 -43.46 37.24 20.97
CA ASN A 12 -42.16 37.02 20.31
C ASN A 12 -41.66 35.57 20.23
N SER A 13 -42.48 34.56 20.56
CA SER A 13 -42.00 33.16 20.61
C SER A 13 -42.18 32.33 19.33
N ASN A 14 -42.88 32.83 18.30
CA ASN A 14 -43.22 32.03 17.11
C ASN A 14 -42.30 32.23 15.89
N THR A 15 -41.38 33.19 15.91
CA THR A 15 -40.51 33.49 14.74
C THR A 15 -39.20 32.70 14.75
N MET A 16 -38.81 32.15 15.90
CA MET A 16 -37.52 31.45 16.05
C MET A 16 -37.57 29.98 15.57
N THR A 17 -38.74 29.34 15.61
CA THR A 17 -38.93 27.94 15.19
C THR A 17 -38.90 27.76 13.67
N THR A 18 -39.34 28.76 12.90
CA THR A 18 -39.37 28.69 11.43
C THR A 18 -37.98 28.81 10.80
N LEU A 19 -37.11 29.65 11.38
CA LEU A 19 -35.75 29.87 10.85
C LEU A 19 -34.85 28.63 11.01
N LYS A 20 -35.05 27.85 12.07
CA LYS A 20 -34.25 26.64 12.31
C LYS A 20 -34.56 25.51 11.30
N GLY A 21 -35.82 25.39 10.87
CA GLY A 21 -36.21 24.40 9.86
C GLY A 21 -35.67 24.70 8.46
N GLU A 22 -35.56 25.98 8.08
CA GLU A 22 -35.00 26.38 6.78
C GLU A 22 -33.48 26.14 6.71
N GLU A 23 -32.77 26.29 7.82
CA GLU A 23 -31.32 26.05 7.89
C GLU A 23 -30.99 24.55 7.85
N GLU A 24 -31.76 23.70 8.54
CA GLU A 24 -31.63 22.25 8.48
C GLU A 24 -31.95 21.70 7.07
N GLN A 25 -32.98 22.23 6.40
CA GLN A 25 -33.29 21.86 5.01
C GLN A 25 -32.17 22.27 4.03
N LYS A 26 -31.59 23.45 4.19
CA LYS A 26 -30.44 23.88 3.38
C LYS A 26 -29.22 22.99 3.61
N GLN A 27 -28.92 22.61 4.84
CA GLN A 27 -27.80 21.71 5.14
C GLN A 27 -28.00 20.32 4.53
N GLN A 28 -29.21 19.75 4.61
CA GLN A 28 -29.53 18.48 3.96
C GLN A 28 -29.40 18.55 2.44
N GLN A 29 -29.84 19.64 1.82
CA GLN A 29 -29.73 19.83 0.37
C GLN A 29 -28.27 19.94 -0.09
N VAL A 30 -27.43 20.67 0.65
CA VAL A 30 -25.99 20.76 0.37
C VAL A 30 -25.31 19.39 0.50
N GLN A 31 -25.65 18.62 1.54
CA GLN A 31 -25.09 17.29 1.74
C GLN A 31 -25.51 16.31 0.64
N GLN A 32 -26.77 16.36 0.17
CA GLN A 32 -27.23 15.56 -0.97
C GLN A 32 -26.53 15.94 -2.27
N GLN A 33 -26.33 17.23 -2.54
CA GLN A 33 -25.57 17.68 -3.72
C GLN A 33 -24.11 17.23 -3.69
N GLN A 34 -23.46 17.28 -2.52
CA GLN A 34 -22.08 16.77 -2.36
C GLN A 34 -22.00 15.26 -2.59
N MET A 35 -22.96 14.48 -2.07
CA MET A 35 -23.02 13.04 -2.32
C MET A 35 -23.29 12.71 -3.80
N GLN A 36 -24.14 13.48 -4.48
CA GLN A 36 -24.39 13.30 -5.91
C GLN A 36 -23.15 13.63 -6.76
N GLN A 37 -22.44 14.72 -6.46
CA GLN A 37 -21.18 15.07 -7.14
C GLN A 37 -20.10 14.02 -6.90
N GLN A 38 -19.95 13.51 -5.67
CA GLN A 38 -19.00 12.43 -5.39
C GLN A 38 -19.37 11.16 -6.17
N LYS A 39 -20.66 10.81 -6.22
CA LYS A 39 -21.13 9.65 -6.97
C LYS A 39 -20.90 9.79 -8.48
N GLU A 40 -21.12 10.97 -9.06
CA GLU A 40 -20.85 11.22 -10.48
C GLU A 40 -19.36 11.12 -10.80
N VAL A 41 -18.48 11.62 -9.91
CA VAL A 41 -17.03 11.45 -10.04
C VAL A 41 -16.64 9.97 -9.92
N ASP A 42 -17.24 9.24 -8.98
CA ASP A 42 -16.99 7.81 -8.78
C ASP A 42 -17.49 6.97 -9.98
N ASP A 43 -18.65 7.32 -10.55
CA ASP A 43 -19.25 6.64 -11.71
C ASP A 43 -18.50 6.97 -13.02
N GLN A 44 -18.00 8.20 -13.18
CA GLN A 44 -17.11 8.57 -14.29
C GLN A 44 -15.74 7.88 -14.18
N ASN A 45 -15.17 7.81 -12.97
CA ASN A 45 -13.90 7.11 -12.73
C ASN A 45 -14.00 5.59 -12.93
N LYS A 46 -15.17 4.99 -12.66
CA LYS A 46 -15.39 3.55 -12.87
C LYS A 46 -15.34 3.11 -14.33
N ASN A 47 -15.71 3.98 -15.27
CA ASN A 47 -15.88 3.57 -16.67
C ASN A 47 -14.58 3.56 -17.49
N ASN A 48 -13.51 4.25 -17.05
CA ASN A 48 -12.23 4.24 -17.76
C ASN A 48 -11.05 3.92 -16.82
N ASN A 49 -11.00 2.70 -16.26
CA ASN A 49 -9.80 2.25 -15.52
C ASN A 49 -8.49 2.36 -16.34
N ASN A 50 -8.59 2.43 -17.67
CA ASN A 50 -7.45 2.66 -18.57
C ASN A 50 -6.90 4.09 -18.51
N ASP A 51 -7.72 5.09 -18.12
CA ASP A 51 -7.28 6.48 -17.98
C ASP A 51 -6.39 6.69 -16.75
N LEU A 52 -6.28 5.70 -15.85
CA LEU A 52 -5.40 5.72 -14.67
C LEU A 52 -4.00 5.15 -14.92
N LEU A 53 -3.79 4.56 -16.10
CA LEU A 53 -2.52 3.93 -16.48
C LEU A 53 -1.78 4.81 -17.49
N PRO A 54 -0.49 5.09 -17.27
CA PRO A 54 0.36 5.72 -18.26
C PRO A 54 0.33 4.97 -19.59
N LYS A 55 0.36 5.70 -20.69
CA LYS A 55 0.25 5.13 -22.05
C LYS A 55 1.23 4.00 -22.31
N TRP A 56 2.47 4.12 -21.84
CA TRP A 56 3.51 3.11 -22.06
C TRP A 56 3.23 1.77 -21.38
N ILE A 57 2.52 1.76 -20.24
CA ILE A 57 2.07 0.53 -19.58
C ILE A 57 0.99 -0.12 -20.43
N VAL A 58 0.00 0.66 -20.85
CA VAL A 58 -1.09 0.18 -21.73
C VAL A 58 -0.52 -0.44 -23.00
N ASP A 59 0.43 0.24 -23.66
CA ASP A 59 1.07 -0.24 -24.87
C ASP A 59 1.83 -1.56 -24.63
N TYR A 60 2.59 -1.65 -23.53
CA TYR A 60 3.29 -2.88 -23.17
C TYR A 60 2.32 -4.03 -22.88
N VAL A 61 1.23 -3.78 -22.14
CA VAL A 61 0.26 -4.83 -21.81
C VAL A 61 -0.45 -5.36 -23.05
N LYS A 62 -0.88 -4.48 -23.96
CA LYS A 62 -1.44 -4.88 -25.26
C LYS A 62 -0.46 -5.74 -26.04
N TRP A 63 0.80 -5.30 -26.12
CA TRP A 63 1.86 -6.08 -26.77
C TRP A 63 2.06 -7.46 -26.11
N HIS A 64 2.10 -7.51 -24.77
CA HIS A 64 2.23 -8.75 -23.99
C HIS A 64 1.09 -9.72 -24.30
N GLN A 65 -0.16 -9.26 -24.31
CA GLN A 65 -1.33 -10.07 -24.64
C GLN A 65 -1.25 -10.63 -26.07
N THR A 66 -0.90 -9.79 -27.04
CA THR A 66 -0.67 -10.24 -28.44
C THR A 66 0.39 -11.32 -28.50
N GLN A 67 1.51 -11.16 -27.79
CA GLN A 67 2.56 -12.18 -27.75
C GLN A 67 2.10 -13.50 -27.12
N ARG A 68 1.32 -13.45 -26.04
CA ARG A 68 0.77 -14.65 -25.38
C ARG A 68 -0.26 -15.37 -26.25
N GLN A 69 -1.04 -14.64 -27.05
CA GLN A 69 -1.99 -15.21 -28.02
C GLN A 69 -1.28 -15.89 -29.20
N LEU A 70 -0.23 -15.25 -29.75
CA LEU A 70 0.54 -15.80 -30.88
C LEU A 70 1.37 -17.04 -30.47
N TYR A 71 1.83 -17.09 -29.22
CA TYR A 71 2.69 -18.16 -28.70
C TYR A 71 2.16 -18.72 -27.39
N PRO A 72 1.07 -19.52 -27.42
CA PRO A 72 0.47 -20.04 -26.20
C PRO A 72 1.34 -21.13 -25.56
N GLY A 73 1.32 -21.19 -24.22
CA GLY A 73 1.95 -22.25 -23.44
C GLY A 73 3.43 -22.46 -23.76
N ASP A 74 3.78 -23.69 -24.15
CA ASP A 74 5.17 -24.09 -24.45
C ASP A 74 5.74 -23.46 -25.72
N ALA A 75 4.88 -23.01 -26.65
CA ALA A 75 5.33 -22.35 -27.88
C ALA A 75 6.13 -21.07 -27.57
N LEU A 76 5.80 -20.38 -26.47
CA LEU A 76 6.52 -19.19 -26.01
C LEU A 76 7.99 -19.47 -25.68
N PHE A 77 8.27 -20.67 -25.14
CA PHE A 77 9.59 -21.07 -24.66
C PHE A 77 10.44 -21.74 -25.74
N ASN A 78 9.84 -22.11 -26.86
CA ASN A 78 10.55 -22.80 -27.93
C ASN A 78 11.69 -21.93 -28.49
N SER A 79 12.94 -22.37 -28.27
CA SER A 79 14.15 -21.68 -28.74
C SER A 79 14.42 -21.86 -30.23
N THR A 80 13.79 -22.86 -30.88
CA THR A 80 13.95 -23.06 -32.32
C THR A 80 13.07 -22.08 -33.12
N ASN A 81 11.98 -21.61 -32.52
CA ASN A 81 11.16 -20.56 -33.10
C ASN A 81 11.79 -19.18 -32.86
N LYS A 82 12.40 -18.63 -33.90
CA LYS A 82 13.04 -17.29 -33.86
C LYS A 82 12.05 -16.14 -33.77
N GLU A 83 10.78 -16.37 -34.14
CA GLU A 83 9.71 -15.36 -34.10
C GLU A 83 9.10 -15.24 -32.70
N ALA A 84 9.15 -16.32 -31.91
CA ALA A 84 8.68 -16.30 -30.53
C ALA A 84 9.50 -15.30 -29.70
N PRO A 85 8.85 -14.38 -28.95
CA PRO A 85 9.53 -13.29 -28.27
C PRO A 85 10.45 -13.81 -27.17
N LYS A 86 11.41 -12.98 -26.79
CA LYS A 86 12.30 -13.26 -25.67
C LYS A 86 11.57 -13.03 -24.34
N LEU A 87 12.04 -13.70 -23.29
CA LEU A 87 11.38 -13.73 -21.99
C LEU A 87 12.22 -13.00 -20.95
N LEU A 88 11.55 -12.29 -20.05
CA LEU A 88 12.09 -11.77 -18.81
C LEU A 88 11.33 -12.42 -17.66
N VAL A 89 12.03 -13.21 -16.84
CA VAL A 89 11.43 -13.96 -15.74
C VAL A 89 11.84 -13.34 -14.41
N ARG A 90 10.90 -12.73 -13.70
CA ARG A 90 11.12 -12.35 -12.31
C ARG A 90 11.16 -13.61 -11.46
N THR A 91 12.30 -13.88 -10.83
CA THR A 91 12.48 -15.09 -10.03
C THR A 91 12.46 -14.80 -8.54
N CYS A 92 11.66 -15.56 -7.80
CA CYS A 92 11.80 -15.71 -6.36
C CYS A 92 12.22 -17.15 -6.07
N LEU A 93 13.52 -17.38 -6.29
CA LEU A 93 14.18 -18.66 -6.20
C LEU A 93 15.24 -18.56 -5.10
N GLY A 94 14.89 -18.76 -3.83
CA GLY A 94 15.85 -18.81 -2.71
C GLY A 94 15.41 -18.02 -1.47
N ILE A 95 16.27 -17.12 -1.00
CA ILE A 95 15.91 -16.10 -0.01
C ILE A 95 15.09 -15.07 -0.77
N CYS A 96 13.80 -14.99 -0.43
CA CYS A 96 12.92 -13.96 -0.91
C CYS A 96 12.37 -13.23 0.30
N GLY A 97 12.18 -11.92 0.18
CA GLY A 97 11.58 -11.11 1.23
C GLY A 97 10.11 -11.43 1.47
N GLY A 98 9.41 -10.52 2.13
CA GLY A 98 7.96 -10.61 2.33
C GLY A 98 7.17 -10.45 1.03
N LEU A 99 5.84 -10.37 1.15
CA LEU A 99 4.95 -10.18 0.00
C LEU A 99 5.25 -8.87 -0.74
N HIS A 100 5.41 -7.76 0.00
CA HIS A 100 5.79 -6.47 -0.59
C HIS A 100 7.14 -6.56 -1.33
N ASP A 101 8.17 -7.17 -0.74
CA ASP A 101 9.49 -7.25 -1.39
C ASP A 101 9.46 -7.97 -2.74
N ARG A 102 8.45 -8.81 -2.96
CA ARG A 102 8.27 -9.62 -4.16
C ARG A 102 7.34 -9.00 -5.18
N LEU A 103 6.33 -8.24 -4.76
CA LEU A 103 5.29 -7.71 -5.67
C LEU A 103 5.11 -6.18 -5.56
N GLY A 104 5.86 -5.50 -4.70
CA GLY A 104 5.83 -4.04 -4.56
C GLY A 104 6.47 -3.29 -5.74
N GLN A 105 7.14 -4.03 -6.63
CA GLN A 105 7.98 -3.49 -7.72
C GLN A 105 7.43 -3.84 -9.11
N LEU A 106 6.13 -4.13 -9.24
CA LEU A 106 5.52 -4.44 -10.54
C LEU A 106 5.75 -3.35 -11.60
N PRO A 107 5.67 -2.04 -11.29
CA PRO A 107 5.98 -1.01 -12.29
C PRO A 107 7.40 -1.13 -12.84
N PHE A 108 8.35 -1.47 -11.97
CA PHE A 108 9.73 -1.69 -12.35
C PHE A 108 9.89 -2.92 -13.26
N ASP A 109 9.16 -4.01 -12.96
CA ASP A 109 9.18 -5.21 -13.80
C ASP A 109 8.63 -4.94 -15.21
N ILE A 110 7.53 -4.18 -15.30
CA ILE A 110 6.94 -3.75 -16.59
C ILE A 110 7.95 -2.87 -17.33
N TYR A 111 8.57 -1.91 -16.64
CA TYR A 111 9.60 -1.04 -17.23
C TYR A 111 10.75 -1.87 -17.82
N LEU A 112 11.31 -2.80 -17.06
CA LEU A 112 12.38 -3.67 -17.55
C LEU A 112 11.95 -4.49 -18.76
N ALA A 113 10.77 -5.11 -18.70
CA ALA A 113 10.25 -5.96 -19.76
C ALA A 113 10.00 -5.16 -21.04
N SER A 114 9.39 -3.98 -20.92
CA SER A 114 9.16 -3.03 -22.00
C SER A 114 10.47 -2.54 -22.62
N LYS A 115 11.43 -2.11 -21.78
CA LYS A 115 12.74 -1.63 -22.22
C LYS A 115 13.54 -2.69 -22.97
N LEU A 116 13.43 -3.95 -22.55
CA LEU A 116 14.12 -5.07 -23.15
C LEU A 116 13.33 -5.75 -24.28
N GLN A 117 12.09 -5.33 -24.54
CA GLN A 117 11.16 -5.96 -25.49
C GLN A 117 11.01 -7.46 -25.23
N ARG A 118 10.69 -7.80 -23.97
CA ARG A 118 10.56 -9.17 -23.49
C ARG A 118 9.21 -9.38 -22.83
N VAL A 119 8.65 -10.58 -22.99
CA VAL A 119 7.43 -11.00 -22.28
C VAL A 119 7.78 -11.24 -20.82
N LEU A 120 7.10 -10.53 -19.92
CA LEU A 120 7.29 -10.59 -18.47
C LEU A 120 6.58 -11.80 -17.85
N LEU A 121 7.33 -12.67 -17.18
CA LEU A 121 6.79 -13.83 -16.47
C LEU A 121 7.23 -13.79 -15.00
N ILE A 122 6.46 -14.40 -14.11
CA ILE A 122 6.78 -14.43 -12.67
C ILE A 122 6.95 -15.89 -12.24
N ALA A 123 8.16 -16.23 -11.79
CA ALA A 123 8.52 -17.52 -11.22
C ALA A 123 8.71 -17.40 -9.71
N TRP A 124 7.61 -17.47 -8.97
CA TRP A 124 7.60 -17.53 -7.52
C TRP A 124 7.42 -18.98 -7.09
N GLN A 125 8.37 -19.54 -6.33
CA GLN A 125 8.30 -20.97 -5.93
C GLN A 125 8.34 -21.22 -4.43
N ARG A 126 8.63 -20.21 -3.60
CA ARG A 126 8.76 -20.38 -2.15
C ARG A 126 7.76 -19.50 -1.42
N PRO A 127 6.99 -19.99 -0.46
CA PRO A 127 6.97 -21.36 0.04
C PRO A 127 6.23 -22.33 -0.89
N LYS A 128 5.33 -21.81 -1.73
CA LYS A 128 4.59 -22.51 -2.79
C LYS A 128 4.50 -21.61 -4.02
N SER A 129 3.99 -22.15 -5.13
CA SER A 129 3.85 -21.38 -6.37
C SER A 129 2.78 -20.29 -6.23
N LEU A 130 2.97 -19.16 -6.93
CA LEU A 130 2.09 -17.99 -6.81
C LEU A 130 0.64 -18.30 -7.20
N GLU A 131 0.46 -19.22 -8.14
CA GLU A 131 -0.84 -19.68 -8.67
C GLU A 131 -1.74 -20.31 -7.60
N ASN A 132 -1.18 -20.74 -6.46
CA ASN A 132 -2.01 -21.19 -5.35
C ASN A 132 -2.75 -20.03 -4.65
N PHE A 133 -2.27 -18.79 -4.84
CA PHE A 133 -2.73 -17.63 -4.09
C PHE A 133 -3.32 -16.55 -4.99
N LEU A 134 -2.68 -16.31 -6.13
CA LEU A 134 -3.04 -15.28 -7.10
C LEU A 134 -3.00 -15.88 -8.50
N LEU A 135 -3.95 -15.49 -9.33
CA LEU A 135 -4.04 -15.88 -10.73
C LEU A 135 -4.00 -14.63 -11.62
N PRO A 136 -3.57 -14.73 -12.88
CA PRO A 136 -3.79 -13.66 -13.84
C PRO A 136 -5.29 -13.47 -14.13
N PRO A 137 -5.76 -12.22 -14.39
CA PRO A 137 -7.19 -11.95 -14.59
C PRO A 137 -7.87 -12.75 -15.71
N ASN A 138 -7.13 -13.21 -16.72
CA ASN A 138 -7.66 -14.00 -17.84
C ASN A 138 -7.97 -15.46 -17.48
N GLN A 139 -7.60 -15.93 -16.29
CA GLN A 139 -7.91 -17.27 -15.82
C GLN A 139 -9.22 -17.34 -15.01
N LYS A 140 -9.97 -16.24 -14.92
CA LYS A 140 -11.25 -16.24 -14.22
C LYS A 140 -12.26 -17.13 -14.97
N PRO A 141 -12.79 -18.22 -14.37
CA PRO A 141 -13.66 -19.20 -15.06
C PRO A 141 -15.00 -18.62 -15.56
N SER A 142 -15.39 -17.43 -15.08
CA SER A 142 -16.74 -16.90 -15.17
C SER A 142 -16.88 -15.62 -16.00
N LEU A 143 -15.93 -15.29 -16.87
CA LEU A 143 -16.17 -14.20 -17.84
C LEU A 143 -17.03 -14.76 -19.01
N PRO A 144 -18.35 -14.50 -19.06
CA PRO A 144 -19.15 -14.87 -20.23
C PRO A 144 -18.50 -14.26 -21.46
N ASN A 145 -18.50 -15.01 -22.58
CA ASN A 145 -17.94 -14.57 -23.87
C ASN A 145 -18.31 -13.10 -24.12
N LEU A 146 -17.36 -12.19 -23.88
CA LEU A 146 -17.59 -10.78 -24.09
C LEU A 146 -17.92 -10.60 -25.57
N PRO A 147 -18.98 -9.85 -25.91
CA PRO A 147 -19.35 -9.63 -27.31
C PRO A 147 -18.16 -9.07 -28.07
N GLU A 148 -17.89 -9.70 -29.21
CA GLU A 148 -16.83 -9.34 -30.14
C GLU A 148 -16.98 -7.85 -30.52
N GLY A 149 -15.97 -7.03 -30.20
CA GLY A 149 -15.98 -5.58 -30.49
C GLY A 149 -15.98 -4.63 -29.28
N LYS A 150 -16.09 -5.12 -28.04
CA LYS A 150 -15.74 -4.31 -26.85
C LYS A 150 -14.23 -4.38 -26.59
N ASP A 151 -13.66 -3.30 -26.06
CA ASP A 151 -12.25 -3.24 -25.66
C ASP A 151 -11.91 -4.44 -24.77
N GLN A 152 -10.98 -5.27 -25.25
CA GLN A 152 -10.49 -6.43 -24.50
C GLN A 152 -9.92 -5.94 -23.16
N PRO A 153 -10.29 -6.57 -22.03
CA PRO A 153 -9.74 -6.17 -20.74
C PRO A 153 -8.22 -6.32 -20.75
N LEU A 154 -7.52 -5.33 -20.21
CA LEU A 154 -6.06 -5.37 -20.08
C LEU A 154 -5.67 -6.33 -18.94
N TYR A 155 -4.72 -7.21 -19.21
CA TYR A 155 -4.14 -8.14 -18.24
C TYR A 155 -2.74 -8.58 -18.67
N ILE A 156 -1.91 -8.95 -17.69
CA ILE A 156 -0.61 -9.58 -17.89
C ILE A 156 -0.72 -11.04 -17.47
N ASP A 157 -0.69 -11.94 -18.45
CA ASP A 157 -0.52 -13.37 -18.18
C ASP A 157 0.97 -13.66 -17.93
N TRP A 158 1.32 -13.72 -16.64
CA TRP A 158 2.69 -13.94 -16.15
C TRP A 158 3.04 -15.43 -15.96
N THR A 159 2.13 -16.35 -16.30
CA THR A 159 2.25 -17.77 -15.94
C THR A 159 3.28 -18.51 -16.78
N ILE A 160 3.90 -19.50 -16.15
CA ILE A 160 4.89 -20.39 -16.76
C ILE A 160 4.30 -21.81 -16.82
N PRO A 161 4.25 -22.45 -18.01
CA PRO A 161 3.80 -23.84 -18.12
C PRO A 161 4.63 -24.77 -17.22
N SER A 162 3.97 -25.73 -16.57
CA SER A 162 4.62 -26.68 -15.66
C SER A 162 5.71 -27.52 -16.34
N SER A 163 5.57 -27.78 -17.63
CA SER A 163 6.55 -28.44 -18.51
C SER A 163 7.90 -27.71 -18.60
N GLN A 164 7.94 -26.40 -18.34
CA GLN A 164 9.17 -25.61 -18.38
C GLN A 164 10.05 -25.76 -17.14
N LYS A 165 9.62 -26.55 -16.15
CA LYS A 165 10.45 -26.89 -14.98
C LYS A 165 11.02 -25.66 -14.27
N PHE A 166 10.17 -24.67 -14.02
CA PHE A 166 10.48 -23.54 -13.13
C PHE A 166 10.07 -23.81 -11.68
N GLY A 167 9.77 -25.08 -11.34
CA GLY A 167 9.26 -25.48 -10.04
C GLY A 167 10.30 -25.39 -8.91
N PHE A 168 9.84 -25.60 -7.68
CA PHE A 168 10.70 -25.64 -6.49
C PHE A 168 11.88 -26.62 -6.64
N ASN A 169 11.64 -27.78 -7.27
CA ASN A 169 12.65 -28.83 -7.47
C ASN A 169 13.71 -28.46 -8.52
N ASP A 170 13.43 -27.48 -9.37
CA ASP A 170 14.27 -27.11 -10.51
C ASP A 170 15.14 -25.87 -10.24
N ILE A 171 15.08 -25.33 -9.02
CA ILE A 171 15.76 -24.08 -8.64
C ILE A 171 17.26 -24.09 -8.97
N ARG A 172 17.95 -25.22 -8.77
CA ARG A 172 19.38 -25.36 -9.07
C ARG A 172 19.62 -25.28 -10.58
N THR A 173 18.79 -25.96 -11.35
CA THR A 173 18.82 -25.97 -12.81
C THR A 173 18.57 -24.55 -13.34
N VAL A 174 17.49 -23.89 -12.91
CA VAL A 174 17.15 -22.53 -13.35
C VAL A 174 18.29 -21.55 -13.04
N ARG A 175 18.86 -21.60 -11.83
CA ARG A 175 19.97 -20.71 -11.44
C ARG A 175 21.24 -20.95 -12.27
N SER A 176 21.52 -22.19 -12.64
CA SER A 176 22.76 -22.57 -13.32
C SER A 176 22.71 -22.29 -14.82
N TYR A 177 21.57 -22.50 -15.45
CA TYR A 177 21.44 -22.45 -16.91
C TYR A 177 20.85 -21.15 -17.43
N ILE A 178 20.04 -20.43 -16.63
CA ILE A 178 19.38 -19.19 -17.07
C ILE A 178 20.19 -17.97 -16.63
N PRO A 179 20.69 -17.15 -17.58
CA PRO A 179 21.47 -15.96 -17.26
C PRO A 179 20.65 -14.93 -16.47
N GLU A 180 21.30 -14.34 -15.48
CA GLU A 180 20.73 -13.33 -14.58
C GLU A 180 21.06 -11.92 -15.10
N LEU A 181 20.04 -11.08 -15.24
CA LEU A 181 20.12 -9.78 -15.90
C LEU A 181 21.16 -8.87 -15.24
N PHE A 182 21.32 -8.93 -13.92
CA PHE A 182 22.32 -8.13 -13.18
C PHE A 182 23.47 -8.97 -12.62
N ASP A 183 23.76 -10.14 -13.20
CA ASP A 183 24.95 -10.94 -12.88
C ASP A 183 26.24 -10.08 -12.89
N GLY A 184 27.03 -10.19 -11.82
CA GLY A 184 28.19 -9.33 -11.54
C GLY A 184 27.90 -8.02 -10.81
N TYR A 185 26.64 -7.75 -10.45
CA TYR A 185 26.25 -6.61 -9.61
C TYR A 185 25.42 -7.11 -8.41
N PRO A 186 25.65 -6.60 -7.19
CA PRO A 186 24.96 -7.08 -5.99
C PRO A 186 23.46 -6.70 -6.01
N GLU A 187 22.61 -7.61 -6.51
CA GLU A 187 21.14 -7.45 -6.54
C GLU A 187 20.49 -7.53 -5.15
N ASP A 188 21.20 -8.06 -4.16
CA ASP A 188 20.71 -8.19 -2.79
C ASP A 188 20.75 -6.87 -2.01
N HIS A 189 21.52 -5.88 -2.48
CA HIS A 189 21.62 -4.55 -1.90
C HIS A 189 21.57 -3.47 -3.00
N PRO A 190 20.43 -3.30 -3.68
CA PRO A 190 20.31 -2.33 -4.76
C PRO A 190 20.55 -0.89 -4.27
N GLY A 191 20.50 -0.61 -2.95
CA GLY A 191 20.81 0.69 -2.38
C GLY A 191 22.27 1.15 -2.48
N ASP A 192 23.21 0.31 -2.93
CA ASP A 192 24.56 0.77 -3.28
C ASP A 192 24.48 1.70 -4.50
N GLU A 193 24.98 2.93 -4.39
CA GLU A 193 24.97 3.92 -5.47
C GLU A 193 25.55 3.35 -6.78
N ASN A 194 26.50 2.41 -6.68
CA ASN A 194 27.12 1.77 -7.83
C ASN A 194 26.15 0.86 -8.60
N PHE A 195 25.16 0.25 -7.93
CA PHE A 195 24.17 -0.59 -8.59
C PHE A 195 23.36 0.25 -9.58
N TRP A 196 22.74 1.35 -9.14
CA TRP A 196 21.88 2.15 -10.01
C TRP A 196 22.63 2.95 -11.06
N THR A 197 23.77 3.53 -10.70
CA THR A 197 24.52 4.41 -11.61
C THR A 197 25.29 3.63 -12.67
N ILE A 198 25.89 2.50 -12.29
CA ILE A 198 26.80 1.73 -13.14
C ILE A 198 26.19 0.37 -13.50
N GLY A 199 25.80 -0.42 -12.50
CA GLY A 199 25.40 -1.81 -12.68
C GLY A 199 24.13 -1.97 -13.52
N PHE A 200 23.13 -1.16 -13.23
CA PHE A 200 21.85 -1.12 -13.90
C PHE A 200 22.00 -0.76 -15.38
N LYS A 201 22.63 0.39 -15.67
CA LYS A 201 22.87 0.87 -17.04
C LYS A 201 23.70 -0.12 -17.86
N LYS A 202 24.77 -0.69 -17.28
CA LYS A 202 25.58 -1.72 -17.95
C LYS A 202 24.78 -2.99 -18.21
N SER A 203 23.92 -3.39 -17.28
CA SER A 203 23.05 -4.58 -17.40
C SER A 203 21.98 -4.41 -18.48
N LEU A 204 21.36 -3.23 -18.58
CA LEU A 204 20.45 -2.93 -19.69
C LEU A 204 21.19 -2.89 -21.03
N LYS A 205 22.34 -2.21 -21.12
CA LYS A 205 23.13 -2.12 -22.35
C LYS A 205 23.60 -3.48 -22.88
N ARG A 206 23.96 -4.42 -21.99
CA ARG A 206 24.37 -5.78 -22.43
C ARG A 206 23.20 -6.65 -22.89
N ALA A 207 22.00 -6.37 -22.39
CA ALA A 207 20.79 -7.10 -22.74
C ALA A 207 20.02 -6.48 -23.92
N SER A 208 20.24 -5.18 -24.22
CA SER A 208 19.57 -4.44 -25.28
C SER A 208 20.06 -4.81 -26.69
N ALA A 209 19.23 -4.50 -27.69
CA ALA A 209 19.57 -4.69 -29.10
C ALA A 209 20.72 -3.78 -29.58
N THR A 210 20.97 -2.67 -28.88
CA THR A 210 22.00 -1.67 -29.23
C THR A 210 23.41 -2.02 -28.72
N GLY A 211 23.57 -3.12 -27.99
CA GLY A 211 24.88 -3.60 -27.53
C GLY A 211 25.77 -4.08 -28.69
N THR A 212 27.02 -3.62 -28.72
CA THR A 212 28.00 -3.86 -29.81
C THR A 212 28.70 -5.21 -29.76
N THR A 213 28.51 -6.01 -28.72
CA THR A 213 29.13 -7.34 -28.57
C THR A 213 28.10 -8.45 -28.74
N SER A 214 28.49 -9.57 -29.38
CA SER A 214 27.73 -10.83 -29.46
C SER A 214 27.56 -11.44 -28.06
N ASN A 215 26.68 -10.84 -27.27
CA ASN A 215 26.63 -11.07 -25.84
C ASN A 215 25.57 -12.13 -25.48
N LYS A 216 25.95 -13.07 -24.60
CA LYS A 216 25.11 -14.11 -24.01
C LYS A 216 23.74 -13.56 -23.57
N TYR A 217 23.69 -12.35 -22.99
CA TYR A 217 22.46 -11.74 -22.49
C TYR A 217 21.49 -11.29 -23.59
N ARG A 218 22.01 -10.59 -24.62
CA ARG A 218 21.21 -10.12 -25.76
C ARG A 218 20.54 -11.29 -26.47
N ASN A 219 21.24 -12.39 -26.65
CA ASN A 219 20.76 -13.56 -27.39
C ASN A 219 20.01 -14.58 -26.51
N ALA A 220 20.04 -14.43 -25.18
CA ALA A 220 19.35 -15.32 -24.29
C ALA A 220 17.83 -15.29 -24.54
N LYS A 221 17.27 -16.46 -24.87
CA LYS A 221 15.82 -16.66 -24.98
C LYS A 221 15.12 -16.27 -23.67
N ILE A 222 15.71 -16.65 -22.54
CA ILE A 222 15.21 -16.35 -21.20
C ILE A 222 16.28 -15.57 -20.45
N LEU A 223 15.91 -14.41 -19.92
CA LEU A 223 16.67 -13.70 -18.89
C LEU A 223 15.89 -13.77 -17.58
N ARG A 224 16.57 -13.95 -16.46
CA ARG A 224 15.95 -13.83 -15.13
C ARG A 224 16.48 -12.61 -14.38
N HIS A 225 15.72 -12.10 -13.43
CA HIS A 225 16.23 -11.14 -12.43
C HIS A 225 15.62 -11.43 -11.06
N ARG A 226 16.27 -10.93 -10.00
CA ARG A 226 15.88 -11.14 -8.60
C ARG A 226 15.94 -9.84 -7.80
N LEU A 227 15.59 -8.72 -8.42
CA LEU A 227 15.43 -7.48 -7.67
C LEU A 227 14.33 -7.66 -6.62
N LEU A 228 14.75 -7.62 -5.37
CA LEU A 228 13.91 -7.75 -4.18
C LEU A 228 13.91 -6.44 -3.41
N GLY A 229 12.84 -6.22 -2.67
CA GLY A 229 12.74 -5.13 -1.72
C GLY A 229 12.15 -3.84 -2.30
N HIS A 230 12.26 -2.79 -1.50
CA HIS A 230 11.96 -1.43 -1.90
C HIS A 230 13.12 -0.93 -2.76
N LEU A 231 12.99 -1.10 -4.07
CA LEU A 231 13.78 -0.29 -4.98
C LEU A 231 13.37 1.16 -4.71
N ASP A 232 14.35 2.05 -4.71
CA ASP A 232 14.16 3.48 -4.55
C ASP A 232 13.22 3.96 -5.65
N GLU A 233 11.93 4.08 -5.34
CA GLU A 233 10.87 4.47 -6.28
C GLU A 233 11.23 5.74 -7.05
N PRO A 234 11.78 6.79 -6.39
CA PRO A 234 12.39 7.95 -7.04
C PRO A 234 13.38 7.64 -8.18
N ILE A 235 14.12 6.53 -8.12
CA ILE A 235 15.05 6.15 -9.20
C ILE A 235 14.28 5.72 -10.44
N LEU A 236 13.22 4.92 -10.31
CA LEU A 236 12.38 4.56 -11.45
C LEU A 236 11.71 5.81 -12.03
N GLU A 237 11.18 6.67 -11.16
CA GLU A 237 10.54 7.93 -11.58
C GLU A 237 11.49 8.80 -12.39
N LYS A 238 12.72 8.99 -11.89
CA LYS A 238 13.76 9.74 -12.57
C LYS A 238 14.11 9.12 -13.92
N LEU A 239 14.27 7.79 -13.99
CA LEU A 239 14.56 7.10 -15.25
C LEU A 239 13.45 7.29 -16.28
N LEU A 240 12.18 7.15 -15.87
CA LEU A 240 11.04 7.33 -16.78
C LEU A 240 10.95 8.77 -17.29
N PHE A 241 11.22 9.75 -16.42
CA PHE A 241 11.29 11.16 -16.79
C PHE A 241 12.42 11.43 -17.79
N GLU A 242 13.65 11.01 -17.49
CA GLU A 242 14.82 11.20 -18.36
C GLU A 242 14.66 10.52 -19.73
N GLU A 243 13.93 9.40 -19.78
CA GLU A 243 13.66 8.67 -21.02
C GLU A 243 12.41 9.15 -21.77
N GLY A 244 11.71 10.17 -21.25
CA GLY A 244 10.60 10.83 -21.94
C GLY A 244 9.33 9.99 -22.05
N TYR A 245 9.12 9.01 -21.16
CA TYR A 245 7.93 8.16 -21.15
C TYR A 245 6.62 8.94 -20.99
N TYR A 246 6.69 10.15 -20.44
CA TYR A 246 5.56 11.03 -20.16
C TYR A 246 5.52 12.28 -21.08
N ASN A 247 6.42 12.41 -22.05
CA ASN A 247 6.48 13.60 -22.92
C ASN A 247 5.19 13.83 -23.73
N ASN A 248 4.41 12.78 -23.96
CA ASN A 248 3.14 12.80 -24.69
C ASN A 248 1.97 12.30 -23.82
N ASP A 249 2.13 12.29 -22.49
CA ASP A 249 1.13 11.84 -21.53
C ASP A 249 0.87 13.00 -20.56
N ASP A 250 -0.08 13.86 -20.90
CA ASP A 250 -0.44 15.06 -20.14
C ASP A 250 -1.25 14.74 -18.87
N LYS A 251 -1.78 13.52 -18.77
CA LYS A 251 -2.60 13.05 -17.65
C LYS A 251 -1.77 12.48 -16.51
N HIS A 252 -0.58 11.95 -16.80
CA HIS A 252 0.21 11.20 -15.84
C HIS A 252 1.60 11.80 -15.60
N THR A 253 2.12 11.53 -14.41
CA THR A 253 3.48 11.87 -13.98
C THR A 253 4.19 10.62 -13.46
N PRO A 254 5.54 10.60 -13.45
CA PRO A 254 6.29 9.50 -12.86
C PRO A 254 5.90 9.21 -11.41
N GLN A 255 5.69 10.25 -10.59
CA GLN A 255 5.37 10.14 -9.16
C GLN A 255 4.09 9.34 -8.93
N GLN A 256 3.08 9.52 -9.79
CA GLN A 256 1.80 8.83 -9.66
C GLN A 256 1.92 7.31 -9.80
N LEU A 257 3.00 6.79 -10.40
CA LEU A 257 3.18 5.36 -10.65
C LEU A 257 3.21 4.52 -9.36
N HIS A 258 3.73 5.11 -8.29
CA HIS A 258 3.85 4.48 -6.98
C HIS A 258 2.75 4.91 -6.02
N THR A 259 1.91 5.87 -6.43
CA THR A 259 0.77 6.29 -5.64
C THR A 259 -0.48 5.52 -6.01
N THR A 260 -1.43 5.68 -5.12
CA THR A 260 -2.81 5.30 -5.29
C THR A 260 -3.51 6.34 -6.19
N PRO A 261 -4.39 5.95 -7.14
CA PRO A 261 -4.87 4.59 -7.43
C PRO A 261 -4.03 3.83 -8.46
N THR A 262 -3.09 4.47 -9.18
CA THR A 262 -2.36 3.88 -10.31
C THR A 262 -1.70 2.55 -9.99
N PHE A 263 -1.05 2.42 -8.82
CA PHE A 263 -0.42 1.15 -8.45
C PHE A 263 -1.43 0.02 -8.22
N GLY A 264 -2.60 0.32 -7.63
CA GLY A 264 -3.71 -0.63 -7.52
C GLY A 264 -4.24 -1.07 -8.89
N THR A 265 -4.32 -0.15 -9.84
CA THR A 265 -4.67 -0.49 -11.23
C THR A 265 -3.63 -1.39 -11.87
N ILE A 266 -2.33 -1.13 -11.65
CA ILE A 266 -1.24 -2.02 -12.11
C ILE A 266 -1.37 -3.40 -11.47
N TRP A 267 -1.63 -3.50 -10.17
CA TRP A 267 -1.85 -4.77 -9.49
C TRP A 267 -2.98 -5.58 -10.15
N ASN A 268 -4.09 -4.91 -10.49
CA ASN A 268 -5.24 -5.54 -11.14
C ASN A 268 -4.95 -6.05 -12.57
N LEU A 269 -3.87 -5.59 -13.22
CA LEU A 269 -3.40 -6.17 -14.49
C LEU A 269 -2.80 -7.56 -14.26
N PHE A 270 -2.14 -7.77 -13.12
CA PHE A 270 -1.43 -9.01 -12.82
C PHE A 270 -2.25 -10.02 -12.04
N PHE A 271 -3.08 -9.57 -11.09
CA PHE A 271 -3.54 -10.46 -10.04
C PHE A 271 -5.03 -10.33 -9.75
N ILE A 272 -5.67 -11.50 -9.65
CA ILE A 272 -6.90 -11.74 -8.91
C ILE A 272 -6.59 -12.80 -7.84
N PRO A 273 -7.32 -12.87 -6.72
CA PRO A 273 -7.16 -13.97 -5.79
C PRO A 273 -7.48 -15.31 -6.48
N SER A 274 -6.81 -16.39 -6.06
CA SER A 274 -7.23 -17.74 -6.48
C SER A 274 -8.62 -18.04 -5.90
N PRO A 275 -9.43 -18.94 -6.50
CA PRO A 275 -10.78 -19.23 -6.00
C PRO A 275 -10.82 -19.62 -4.52
N ALA A 276 -9.82 -20.38 -4.06
CA ALA A 276 -9.70 -20.76 -2.65
C ALA A 276 -9.42 -19.56 -1.73
N VAL A 277 -8.57 -18.62 -2.16
CA VAL A 277 -8.31 -17.38 -1.40
C VAL A 277 -9.52 -16.44 -1.45
N GLU A 278 -10.16 -16.30 -2.61
CA GLU A 278 -11.37 -15.48 -2.80
C GLU A 278 -12.50 -15.92 -1.87
N LYS A 279 -12.77 -17.23 -1.82
CA LYS A 279 -13.75 -17.84 -0.91
C LYS A 279 -13.46 -17.48 0.56
N GLU A 280 -12.22 -17.66 0.99
CA GLU A 280 -11.82 -17.35 2.38
C GLU A 280 -11.90 -15.85 2.71
N ILE A 281 -11.66 -14.96 1.74
CA ILE A 281 -11.85 -13.52 1.93
C ILE A 281 -13.33 -13.21 2.20
N ILE A 282 -14.24 -13.75 1.37
CA ILE A 282 -15.68 -13.52 1.51
C ILE A 282 -16.18 -14.06 2.85
N LEU A 283 -15.81 -15.31 3.21
CA LEU A 283 -16.16 -15.91 4.50
C LEU A 283 -15.64 -15.09 5.68
N SER A 284 -14.41 -14.60 5.62
CA SER A 284 -13.82 -13.76 6.67
C SER A 284 -14.55 -12.42 6.80
N LEU A 285 -14.91 -11.77 5.69
CA LEU A 285 -15.68 -10.53 5.71
C LEU A 285 -17.09 -10.75 6.28
N GLN A 286 -17.72 -11.87 5.96
CA GLN A 286 -19.03 -12.26 6.50
C GLN A 286 -18.96 -12.54 8.01
N GLU A 287 -18.00 -13.36 8.46
CA GLU A 287 -17.77 -13.68 9.88
C GLU A 287 -17.56 -12.43 10.72
N MET A 288 -16.80 -11.45 10.20
CA MET A 288 -16.56 -10.17 10.87
C MET A 288 -17.71 -9.16 10.74
N ASN A 289 -18.77 -9.50 9.99
CA ASN A 289 -19.90 -8.63 9.67
C ASN A 289 -19.47 -7.33 8.96
N LEU A 290 -18.50 -7.44 8.04
CA LEU A 290 -17.96 -6.34 7.23
C LEU A 290 -18.56 -6.27 5.81
N LEU A 291 -19.42 -7.20 5.41
CA LEU A 291 -20.17 -7.11 4.16
C LEU A 291 -21.41 -6.22 4.32
N GLU A 292 -21.71 -5.40 3.32
CA GLU A 292 -23.00 -4.73 3.20
C GLU A 292 -23.99 -5.71 2.59
N LEU A 293 -24.90 -6.21 3.42
CA LEU A 293 -26.07 -6.94 2.92
C LEU A 293 -27.05 -5.88 2.40
N ASP A 294 -27.47 -5.99 1.13
CA ASP A 294 -28.47 -5.10 0.54
C ASP A 294 -29.77 -5.25 1.37
N SER A 295 -29.98 -4.30 2.28
CA SER A 295 -31.13 -4.29 3.17
C SER A 295 -32.40 -4.01 2.36
N ALA A 296 -33.36 -4.93 2.34
CA ALA A 296 -34.73 -4.67 2.80
C ALA A 296 -35.82 -5.66 2.36
N ASP A 297 -35.60 -6.64 1.46
CA ASP A 297 -36.72 -7.52 1.04
C ASP A 297 -36.49 -9.04 1.09
N ASP A 298 -35.24 -9.53 1.18
CA ASP A 298 -34.97 -10.98 1.23
C ASP A 298 -34.38 -11.39 2.57
N SER A 299 -35.27 -11.66 3.54
CA SER A 299 -34.96 -12.03 4.93
C SER A 299 -34.20 -13.36 5.14
N GLU A 300 -33.72 -14.04 4.09
CA GLU A 300 -33.02 -15.33 4.22
C GLU A 300 -31.81 -15.53 3.28
N SER A 301 -31.25 -14.49 2.66
CA SER A 301 -30.03 -14.65 1.84
C SER A 301 -28.76 -14.75 2.68
N VAL A 302 -28.71 -15.70 3.61
CA VAL A 302 -27.41 -16.18 4.12
C VAL A 302 -26.69 -16.78 2.92
N VAL A 303 -25.53 -16.25 2.58
CA VAL A 303 -24.66 -16.87 1.58
C VAL A 303 -24.27 -18.23 2.12
N ASN A 304 -24.97 -19.27 1.65
CA ASN A 304 -24.62 -20.66 1.97
C ASN A 304 -23.23 -20.96 1.39
N GLU A 305 -22.45 -21.83 2.03
CA GLU A 305 -21.09 -22.16 1.58
C GLU A 305 -21.01 -22.63 0.11
N GLU A 306 -22.11 -23.15 -0.43
CA GLU A 306 -22.25 -23.58 -1.82
C GLU A 306 -22.46 -22.41 -2.82
N SER A 307 -22.99 -21.27 -2.39
CA SER A 307 -23.22 -20.11 -3.27
C SER A 307 -22.02 -19.14 -3.33
N VAL A 308 -21.06 -19.26 -2.42
CA VAL A 308 -19.84 -18.43 -2.38
C VAL A 308 -19.05 -18.54 -3.68
N ASP A 309 -19.06 -19.70 -4.33
CA ASP A 309 -18.28 -19.97 -5.55
C ASP A 309 -18.72 -19.13 -6.77
N LEU A 310 -19.88 -18.44 -6.69
CA LEU A 310 -20.41 -17.60 -7.77
C LEU A 310 -20.19 -16.10 -7.54
N VAL A 311 -19.77 -15.67 -6.34
CA VAL A 311 -19.65 -14.26 -6.01
C VAL A 311 -18.30 -13.72 -6.47
N ASP A 312 -18.34 -12.74 -7.38
CA ASP A 312 -17.13 -12.00 -7.78
C ASP A 312 -16.73 -11.00 -6.69
N ILE A 313 -15.52 -11.14 -6.14
CA ILE A 313 -14.96 -10.21 -5.14
C ILE A 313 -14.86 -8.77 -5.62
N LYS A 314 -14.93 -8.49 -6.92
CA LYS A 314 -15.00 -7.12 -7.45
C LYS A 314 -16.37 -6.47 -7.27
N ASN A 315 -17.41 -7.27 -7.05
CA ASN A 315 -18.79 -6.84 -6.93
C ASN A 315 -19.30 -6.83 -5.49
N ILE A 316 -18.49 -7.28 -4.52
CA ILE A 316 -18.89 -7.23 -3.12
C ILE A 316 -18.92 -5.78 -2.65
N LYS A 317 -19.99 -5.43 -1.93
CA LYS A 317 -20.05 -4.19 -1.16
C LYS A 317 -19.58 -4.49 0.25
N VAL A 318 -18.60 -3.73 0.72
CA VAL A 318 -18.09 -3.83 2.08
C VAL A 318 -18.52 -2.60 2.86
N LYS A 319 -18.78 -2.77 4.15
CA LYS A 319 -19.05 -1.66 5.06
C LYS A 319 -17.84 -0.75 5.13
N ASN A 320 -18.07 0.49 5.55
CA ASN A 320 -16.96 1.36 5.94
C ASN A 320 -16.28 0.81 7.21
N TYR A 321 -15.00 0.46 7.12
CA TYR A 321 -14.17 0.09 8.27
C TYR A 321 -12.74 0.61 8.13
N THR A 322 -12.03 0.67 9.24
CA THR A 322 -10.61 1.04 9.30
C THR A 322 -9.78 -0.20 9.57
N ALA A 323 -8.77 -0.47 8.76
CA ALA A 323 -7.81 -1.54 9.00
C ALA A 323 -6.63 -1.03 9.83
N VAL A 324 -6.27 -1.75 10.89
CA VAL A 324 -5.17 -1.42 11.80
C VAL A 324 -4.19 -2.58 11.85
N HIS A 325 -3.04 -2.42 11.23
CA HIS A 325 -1.98 -3.42 11.19
C HIS A 325 -0.90 -3.18 12.25
N CYS A 326 -0.81 -4.10 13.20
CA CYS A 326 0.17 -4.11 14.28
C CYS A 326 1.36 -5.04 13.94
N ARG A 327 2.53 -4.47 13.62
CA ARG A 327 3.74 -5.26 13.32
C ARG A 327 4.64 -5.32 14.56
N VAL A 328 4.65 -6.47 15.25
CA VAL A 328 5.40 -6.60 16.52
C VAL A 328 6.60 -7.52 16.43
N ARG A 329 6.72 -8.33 15.37
CA ARG A 329 7.86 -9.25 15.22
C ARG A 329 9.02 -8.67 14.42
N HIS A 330 8.94 -7.43 13.96
CA HIS A 330 9.98 -6.86 13.11
C HIS A 330 11.22 -6.46 13.93
N PRO A 331 12.47 -6.79 13.50
CA PRO A 331 13.66 -6.42 14.25
C PRO A 331 13.78 -4.92 14.53
N LYS A 332 13.26 -4.09 13.61
CA LYS A 332 13.24 -2.62 13.78
C LYS A 332 12.06 -2.09 14.60
N ALA A 333 11.16 -2.95 15.04
CA ALA A 333 10.16 -2.59 16.03
C ALA A 333 10.80 -2.50 17.44
N HIS A 334 11.90 -3.22 17.68
CA HIS A 334 12.57 -3.26 18.98
C HIS A 334 13.60 -2.15 19.16
N PRO A 335 13.88 -1.74 20.42
CA PRO A 335 14.97 -0.82 20.72
C PRO A 335 16.30 -1.30 20.13
N LYS A 336 17.10 -0.35 19.63
CA LYS A 336 18.39 -0.62 18.98
C LYS A 336 19.26 -1.58 19.81
N GLY A 337 19.78 -2.61 19.15
CA GLY A 337 20.71 -3.59 19.75
C GLY A 337 20.03 -4.70 20.56
N LYS A 338 18.70 -4.69 20.72
CA LYS A 338 17.95 -5.80 21.30
C LYS A 338 17.43 -6.72 20.21
N THR A 339 17.91 -7.95 20.17
CA THR A 339 17.29 -9.02 19.39
C THR A 339 16.28 -9.73 20.27
N THR A 340 15.00 -9.57 19.97
CA THR A 340 13.97 -10.35 20.64
C THR A 340 14.01 -11.78 20.12
N LEU A 341 14.34 -12.70 21.03
CA LEU A 341 14.29 -14.12 20.76
C LEU A 341 12.83 -14.52 20.53
N GLY A 342 12.61 -15.40 19.55
CA GLY A 342 11.29 -15.92 19.33
C GLY A 342 10.95 -17.06 20.28
N ILE A 343 9.77 -17.67 20.07
CA ILE A 343 9.31 -18.85 20.83
C ILE A 343 10.39 -19.95 20.86
N ASN A 344 11.14 -20.09 19.76
CA ASN A 344 12.38 -20.86 19.78
C ASN A 344 13.56 -19.90 20.01
N GLN A 345 14.17 -20.00 21.18
CA GLN A 345 15.28 -19.14 21.62
C GLN A 345 16.51 -19.15 20.68
N ARG A 346 16.59 -20.07 19.71
CA ARG A 346 17.66 -20.11 18.69
C ARG A 346 17.42 -19.14 17.53
N TYR A 347 16.23 -18.60 17.39
CA TYR A 347 15.83 -17.77 16.25
C TYR A 347 15.14 -16.50 16.73
N PRO A 348 15.25 -15.40 15.98
CA PRO A 348 14.54 -14.17 16.30
C PRO A 348 13.01 -14.31 16.18
N ALA A 349 12.27 -13.41 16.83
CA ALA A 349 10.82 -13.43 16.90
C ALA A 349 10.13 -13.30 15.54
N ASP A 350 10.74 -12.60 14.57
CA ASP A 350 10.26 -12.58 13.18
C ASP A 350 10.20 -13.99 12.57
N LYS A 351 11.13 -14.87 12.95
CA LYS A 351 11.25 -16.23 12.40
C LYS A 351 10.52 -17.31 13.17
N THR A 352 10.26 -17.13 14.46
CA THR A 352 9.58 -18.18 15.26
C THR A 352 8.39 -17.71 16.07
N GLY A 353 7.99 -16.45 15.90
CA GLY A 353 6.89 -15.86 16.65
C GLY A 353 7.38 -15.20 17.92
N LEU A 354 6.58 -14.28 18.45
CA LEU A 354 6.87 -13.56 19.68
C LEU A 354 6.54 -14.45 20.89
N PRO A 355 7.43 -14.59 21.89
CA PRO A 355 7.07 -15.23 23.15
C PRO A 355 5.90 -14.49 23.81
N TRP A 356 4.80 -15.18 24.06
CA TRP A 356 3.59 -14.59 24.64
C TRP A 356 3.45 -14.97 26.13
N MET A 357 4.41 -14.52 26.94
CA MET A 357 4.41 -14.79 28.39
C MET A 357 3.72 -13.65 29.14
N ILE A 358 2.81 -13.98 30.05
CA ILE A 358 2.18 -13.00 30.95
C ILE A 358 3.26 -12.34 31.81
N GLY A 359 3.27 -11.00 31.86
CA GLY A 359 4.33 -10.21 32.50
C GLY A 359 5.68 -10.19 31.75
N GLY A 360 5.79 -10.85 30.61
CA GLY A 360 6.99 -10.83 29.78
C GLY A 360 7.16 -9.50 29.02
N VAL A 361 8.41 -9.06 28.85
CA VAL A 361 8.73 -7.78 28.19
C VAL A 361 8.33 -7.76 26.72
N GLU A 362 8.35 -8.92 26.05
CA GLU A 362 7.94 -9.08 24.66
C GLU A 362 6.43 -8.88 24.48
N ARG A 363 5.64 -9.49 25.37
CA ARG A 363 4.19 -9.31 25.39
C ARG A 363 3.85 -7.85 25.72
N GLN A 364 4.47 -7.28 26.75
CA GLN A 364 4.26 -5.88 27.13
C GLN A 364 4.53 -4.93 25.95
N PHE A 365 5.65 -5.10 25.26
CA PHE A 365 5.98 -4.35 24.05
C PHE A 365 4.89 -4.48 22.98
N ALA A 366 4.41 -5.69 22.68
CA ALA A 366 3.35 -5.90 21.70
C ALA A 366 2.03 -5.19 22.09
N LEU A 367 1.69 -5.17 23.38
CA LEU A 367 0.51 -4.48 23.90
C LEU A 367 0.65 -2.94 23.79
N GLU A 368 1.83 -2.38 24.06
CA GLU A 368 2.14 -0.96 23.87
C GLU A 368 2.03 -0.51 22.41
N ILE A 369 2.53 -1.32 21.47
CA ILE A 369 2.41 -1.04 20.04
C ILE A 369 0.95 -1.12 19.58
N ALA A 370 0.20 -2.13 20.04
CA ALA A 370 -1.24 -2.23 19.74
C ALA A 370 -2.04 -1.05 20.29
N THR A 371 -1.72 -0.60 21.51
CA THR A 371 -2.30 0.60 22.16
C THR A 371 -2.11 1.83 21.27
N SER A 372 -0.88 2.06 20.81
CA SER A 372 -0.54 3.20 19.96
C SER A 372 -1.27 3.14 18.62
N ALA A 373 -1.34 1.95 18.00
CA ALA A 373 -2.02 1.75 16.73
C ALA A 373 -3.54 2.02 16.81
N LEU A 374 -4.19 1.55 17.88
CA LEU A 374 -5.63 1.75 18.09
C LEU A 374 -5.96 3.19 18.51
N GLN A 375 -5.11 3.84 19.31
CA GLN A 375 -5.27 5.28 19.62
C GLN A 375 -5.26 6.12 18.35
N CYS A 376 -4.30 5.85 17.45
CA CYS A 376 -4.23 6.51 16.15
C CYS A 376 -5.54 6.30 15.37
N ALA A 377 -6.05 5.06 15.33
CA ALA A 377 -7.31 4.74 14.67
C ALA A 377 -8.50 5.53 15.21
N ILE A 378 -8.67 5.53 16.52
CA ILE A 378 -9.76 6.22 17.20
C ILE A 378 -9.70 7.72 16.97
N GLN A 379 -8.51 8.31 16.98
CA GLN A 379 -8.34 9.74 16.70
C GLN A 379 -8.76 10.09 15.27
N ILE A 380 -8.37 9.27 14.28
CA ILE A 380 -8.71 9.49 12.88
C ILE A 380 -10.22 9.33 12.65
N THR A 381 -10.84 8.31 13.24
CA THR A 381 -12.28 8.05 13.10
C THR A 381 -13.12 9.10 13.82
N ASN A 382 -12.70 9.56 15.01
CA ASN A 382 -13.40 10.64 15.74
C ASN A 382 -13.41 11.96 14.97
N ASN A 383 -12.38 12.25 14.16
CA ASN A 383 -12.32 13.47 13.35
C ASN A 383 -13.29 13.44 12.14
N SER A 384 -13.87 12.28 11.82
CA SER A 384 -14.83 12.15 10.74
C SER A 384 -16.24 12.43 11.27
N ASN A 385 -16.72 13.68 11.15
CA ASN A 385 -18.00 14.20 11.65
C ASN A 385 -19.30 13.54 11.10
N VAL A 386 -19.26 12.30 10.58
CA VAL A 386 -20.20 11.89 9.52
C VAL A 386 -21.28 10.89 9.93
N THR A 387 -21.21 10.15 11.04
CA THR A 387 -22.26 9.15 11.35
C THR A 387 -22.52 8.93 12.83
N THR A 388 -23.76 8.54 13.16
CA THR A 388 -24.18 8.13 14.51
C THR A 388 -23.61 6.78 14.95
N GLN A 389 -23.13 5.97 14.01
CA GLN A 389 -22.44 4.71 14.29
C GLN A 389 -20.99 4.81 13.85
N GLN A 390 -20.07 4.50 14.77
CA GLN A 390 -18.65 4.43 14.46
C GLN A 390 -18.36 3.20 13.58
N PRO A 391 -17.53 3.33 12.54
CA PRO A 391 -17.15 2.20 11.70
C PRO A 391 -16.34 1.18 12.51
N PRO A 392 -16.49 -0.13 12.23
CA PRO A 392 -15.66 -1.15 12.88
C PRO A 392 -14.17 -0.96 12.55
N ILE A 393 -13.33 -1.50 13.43
CA ILE A 393 -11.88 -1.55 13.25
C ILE A 393 -11.50 -3.00 12.97
N TYR A 394 -10.92 -3.26 11.80
CA TYR A 394 -10.31 -4.56 11.50
C TYR A 394 -8.86 -4.58 11.99
N PHE A 395 -8.61 -5.29 13.08
CA PHE A 395 -7.29 -5.41 13.71
C PHE A 395 -6.56 -6.66 13.21
N LEU A 396 -5.37 -6.46 12.64
CA LEU A 396 -4.51 -7.52 12.13
C LEU A 396 -3.08 -7.37 12.66
N SER A 397 -2.39 -8.48 12.84
CA SER A 397 -1.01 -8.48 13.31
C SER A 397 -0.26 -9.69 12.77
N ASP A 398 1.06 -9.56 12.71
CA ASP A 398 1.92 -10.72 12.53
C ASP A 398 1.96 -11.65 13.76
N SER A 399 1.39 -11.25 14.90
CA SER A 399 1.22 -12.09 16.09
C SER A 399 -0.24 -12.48 16.34
N ASN A 400 -0.57 -13.76 16.09
CA ASN A 400 -1.90 -14.32 16.38
C ASN A 400 -2.32 -14.14 17.85
N ASP A 401 -1.40 -14.31 18.80
CA ASP A 401 -1.71 -14.13 20.23
C ASP A 401 -2.13 -12.69 20.54
N LEU A 402 -1.50 -11.71 19.87
CA LEU A 402 -1.88 -10.31 20.01
C LEU A 402 -3.25 -10.04 19.40
N VAL A 403 -3.53 -10.58 18.22
CA VAL A 403 -4.86 -10.45 17.59
C VAL A 403 -5.92 -11.05 18.51
N LYS A 404 -5.74 -12.31 18.95
CA LYS A 404 -6.66 -12.99 19.87
C LYS A 404 -6.88 -12.19 21.15
N HIS A 405 -5.80 -11.64 21.71
CA HIS A 405 -5.90 -10.85 22.94
C HIS A 405 -6.78 -9.61 22.73
N VAL A 406 -6.50 -8.84 21.67
CA VAL A 406 -7.18 -7.57 21.37
C VAL A 406 -8.65 -7.77 20.96
N SER A 407 -8.95 -8.74 20.10
CA SER A 407 -10.27 -8.87 19.48
C SER A 407 -11.21 -9.87 20.16
N ILE A 408 -10.70 -10.76 21.02
CA ILE A 408 -11.50 -11.81 21.66
C ILE A 408 -11.35 -11.77 23.17
N GLU A 409 -10.14 -11.91 23.71
CA GLU A 409 -9.93 -12.04 25.16
C GLU A 409 -10.35 -10.78 25.92
N LEU A 410 -10.06 -9.59 25.38
CA LEU A 410 -10.50 -8.33 25.96
C LEU A 410 -12.02 -8.10 25.82
N TYR A 411 -12.78 -8.89 25.05
CA TYR A 411 -14.25 -8.78 25.01
C TYR A 411 -14.97 -9.83 25.87
N ASP A 412 -14.25 -10.84 26.36
CA ASP A 412 -14.84 -11.95 27.11
C ASP A 412 -15.05 -11.59 28.59
N THR A 413 -16.24 -11.05 28.86
CA THR A 413 -16.73 -10.66 30.19
C THR A 413 -17.50 -11.77 30.90
N THR A 414 -17.50 -13.01 30.37
CA THR A 414 -18.18 -14.13 31.03
C THR A 414 -17.53 -14.44 32.39
N SER A 415 -18.26 -15.10 33.30
CA SER A 415 -17.74 -15.42 34.64
C SER A 415 -16.52 -16.35 34.62
N SER A 416 -16.38 -17.17 33.59
CA SER A 416 -15.19 -17.98 33.31
C SER A 416 -14.29 -17.36 32.24
N GLY A 417 -14.60 -16.13 31.82
CA GLY A 417 -13.96 -15.45 30.73
C GLY A 417 -12.58 -14.91 31.08
N TYR A 418 -11.85 -14.47 30.05
CA TYR A 418 -10.48 -13.99 30.23
C TYR A 418 -10.39 -12.83 31.23
N LEU A 419 -11.27 -11.82 31.14
CA LEU A 419 -11.23 -10.66 32.01
C LEU A 419 -11.50 -11.01 33.46
N GLU A 420 -12.54 -11.81 33.74
CA GLU A 420 -12.90 -12.18 35.11
C GLU A 420 -11.80 -13.06 35.75
N THR A 421 -11.23 -13.98 34.98
CA THR A 421 -10.11 -14.83 35.43
C THR A 421 -8.85 -14.01 35.74
N ASN A 422 -8.65 -12.87 35.07
CA ASN A 422 -7.44 -12.06 35.16
C ASN A 422 -7.62 -10.69 35.83
N LYS A 423 -8.78 -10.37 36.40
CA LYS A 423 -9.10 -9.04 36.95
C LYS A 423 -8.12 -8.53 38.01
N ASN A 424 -7.49 -9.45 38.75
CA ASN A 424 -6.50 -9.13 39.79
C ASN A 424 -5.06 -9.14 39.26
N ASN A 425 -4.84 -9.43 37.98
CA ASN A 425 -3.53 -9.53 37.37
C ASN A 425 -3.33 -8.43 36.31
N ILE A 426 -2.81 -7.28 36.75
CA ILE A 426 -2.51 -6.13 35.88
C ILE A 426 -1.49 -6.50 34.79
N SER A 427 -0.65 -7.51 35.00
CA SER A 427 0.27 -7.98 33.96
C SER A 427 -0.44 -8.78 32.86
N SER A 428 -1.63 -9.32 33.13
CA SER A 428 -2.51 -9.95 32.14
C SER A 428 -3.35 -8.93 31.40
N ILE A 429 -3.90 -7.93 32.10
CA ILE A 429 -4.74 -6.87 31.53
C ILE A 429 -3.93 -5.57 31.48
N TYR A 430 -3.35 -5.26 30.33
CA TYR A 430 -2.61 -4.00 30.17
C TYR A 430 -3.60 -2.83 30.14
N PRO A 431 -3.66 -1.97 31.19
CA PRO A 431 -4.77 -1.03 31.36
C PRO A 431 -4.96 -0.06 30.20
N PRO A 432 -3.91 0.56 29.62
CA PRO A 432 -4.10 1.48 28.49
C PRO A 432 -4.79 0.83 27.29
N LEU A 433 -4.47 -0.43 26.99
CA LEU A 433 -5.12 -1.17 25.91
C LEU A 433 -6.54 -1.58 26.28
N TYR A 434 -6.75 -2.07 27.50
CA TYR A 434 -8.08 -2.40 28.01
C TYR A 434 -9.03 -1.19 27.92
N ASP A 435 -8.55 -0.03 28.38
CA ASP A 435 -9.30 1.22 28.35
C ASP A 435 -9.62 1.63 26.90
N ILE A 436 -8.71 1.44 25.95
CA ILE A 436 -9.00 1.69 24.53
C ILE A 436 -10.07 0.74 23.99
N VAL A 437 -10.11 -0.51 24.41
CA VAL A 437 -11.13 -1.48 23.96
C VAL A 437 -12.48 -1.23 24.65
N HIS A 438 -12.49 -0.72 25.89
CA HIS A 438 -13.69 -0.60 26.74
C HIS A 438 -14.24 0.81 26.98
N THR A 439 -13.43 1.87 26.92
CA THR A 439 -13.90 3.27 26.75
C THR A 439 -14.73 3.39 25.46
N VAL A 440 -14.44 2.45 24.56
CA VAL A 440 -15.06 2.10 23.31
C VAL A 440 -16.20 1.06 23.47
N SER A 441 -16.61 0.73 24.68
CA SER A 441 -17.73 -0.19 24.94
C SER A 441 -18.81 0.37 25.88
N GLY A 442 -18.68 1.62 26.33
CA GLY A 442 -19.80 2.39 26.90
C GLY A 442 -20.37 1.80 28.19
N ASN A 443 -19.64 1.90 29.28
CA ASN A 443 -20.20 1.80 30.63
C ASN A 443 -19.62 2.92 31.50
N SER A 444 -20.05 4.15 31.23
CA SER A 444 -19.92 5.23 32.21
C SER A 444 -20.90 4.96 33.36
N VAL A 445 -20.45 4.18 34.34
CA VAL A 445 -21.15 4.02 35.61
C VAL A 445 -21.00 5.33 36.39
N GLY A 446 -21.99 6.24 36.32
CA GLY A 446 -22.16 7.24 37.39
C GLY A 446 -22.67 8.63 37.02
N ASP A 447 -22.64 9.09 35.77
CA ASP A 447 -23.14 10.45 35.45
C ASP A 447 -24.58 10.43 34.96
N ASN A 448 -25.50 10.84 35.84
CA ASN A 448 -26.93 11.02 35.57
C ASN A 448 -27.24 12.20 34.62
N GLN A 449 -26.27 12.68 33.84
CA GLN A 449 -26.50 13.68 32.79
C GLN A 449 -26.55 12.96 31.44
N GLY A 450 -27.77 12.80 30.90
CA GLY A 450 -28.12 11.94 29.76
C GLY A 450 -27.54 12.35 28.41
N HIS A 451 -26.22 12.32 28.25
CA HIS A 451 -25.55 12.29 26.97
C HIS A 451 -25.11 10.86 26.65
N ASN A 452 -25.96 10.15 25.91
CA ASN A 452 -25.70 8.83 25.34
C ASN A 452 -24.61 8.91 24.25
N ASN A 453 -23.36 9.15 24.63
CA ASN A 453 -22.21 9.04 23.74
C ASN A 453 -21.76 7.56 23.70
N ASN A 454 -22.55 6.71 23.05
CA ASN A 454 -22.22 5.32 22.77
C ASN A 454 -21.21 5.23 21.61
N ASN A 455 -20.01 5.80 21.78
CA ASN A 455 -18.94 5.75 20.79
C ASN A 455 -18.22 4.40 20.85
N ASN A 456 -18.98 3.33 20.58
CA ASN A 456 -18.46 1.98 20.67
C ASN A 456 -17.86 1.50 19.35
N TYR A 457 -16.55 1.65 19.19
CA TYR A 457 -15.78 0.97 18.14
C TYR A 457 -15.78 -0.53 18.33
N LEU A 458 -16.23 -1.21 17.29
CA LEU A 458 -16.25 -2.65 17.23
C LEU A 458 -14.94 -3.14 16.62
N ILE A 459 -14.05 -3.70 17.45
CA ILE A 459 -12.80 -4.30 16.94
C ILE A 459 -13.10 -5.72 16.47
N ARG A 460 -12.72 -6.01 15.23
CA ARG A 460 -12.91 -7.30 14.55
C ARG A 460 -11.56 -7.85 14.11
N SER A 461 -11.46 -9.17 14.06
CA SER A 461 -10.34 -9.86 13.44
C SER A 461 -10.85 -11.13 12.77
N ARG A 462 -10.08 -11.64 11.81
CA ARG A 462 -10.32 -12.98 11.26
C ARG A 462 -10.13 -14.05 12.33
N ASN A 463 -10.55 -15.28 12.02
CA ASN A 463 -10.33 -16.44 12.87
C ASN A 463 -8.85 -16.61 13.29
N VAL A 464 -8.59 -16.43 14.58
CA VAL A 464 -7.25 -16.43 15.19
C VAL A 464 -6.69 -17.82 15.48
N THR A 465 -7.51 -18.87 15.37
CA THR A 465 -7.08 -20.25 15.60
C THR A 465 -6.11 -20.74 14.53
N LEU A 466 -6.16 -20.15 13.33
CA LEU A 466 -5.26 -20.44 12.23
C LEU A 466 -4.02 -19.54 12.27
N GLU A 467 -2.84 -20.14 12.47
CA GLU A 467 -1.54 -19.44 12.45
C GLU A 467 -1.36 -18.68 11.13
N ASN A 468 -1.10 -17.37 11.20
CA ASN A 468 -0.63 -16.60 10.04
C ASN A 468 0.81 -17.01 9.70
N THR A 469 0.97 -17.97 8.79
CA THR A 469 2.30 -18.36 8.33
C THR A 469 2.88 -17.27 7.44
N HIS A 470 4.02 -16.71 7.85
CA HIS A 470 4.71 -15.74 7.02
C HIS A 470 5.28 -16.38 5.74
N ILE A 471 5.15 -15.65 4.62
CA ILE A 471 5.57 -16.13 3.30
C ILE A 471 7.08 -16.12 3.05
N ASP A 472 7.85 -15.42 3.89
CA ASP A 472 9.31 -15.48 3.88
C ASP A 472 9.84 -16.78 4.53
N ARG A 473 8.99 -17.51 5.27
CA ARG A 473 9.36 -18.78 5.89
C ARG A 473 9.27 -19.93 4.89
N GLN A 474 10.40 -20.60 4.67
CA GLN A 474 10.56 -21.72 3.73
C GLN A 474 10.10 -23.08 4.29
N LYS A 475 9.21 -23.10 5.30
CA LYS A 475 8.88 -24.33 6.06
C LYS A 475 8.06 -25.37 5.27
N GLY A 476 7.87 -25.20 3.95
CA GLY A 476 7.25 -26.20 3.08
C GLY A 476 5.83 -26.60 3.46
N ARG A 477 5.10 -25.77 4.23
CA ARG A 477 3.72 -26.05 4.63
C ARG A 477 2.81 -26.06 3.39
N GLU A 478 1.65 -26.68 3.50
CA GLU A 478 0.65 -26.67 2.42
C GLU A 478 0.16 -25.24 2.11
N PRO A 479 -0.30 -24.97 0.87
CA PRO A 479 -0.68 -23.63 0.44
C PRO A 479 -1.66 -22.93 1.39
N TYR A 480 -2.70 -23.63 1.86
CA TYR A 480 -3.72 -23.05 2.73
C TYR A 480 -3.17 -22.45 4.03
N ALA A 481 -2.02 -22.93 4.53
CA ALA A 481 -1.38 -22.38 5.72
C ALA A 481 -0.87 -20.94 5.52
N TYR A 482 -0.78 -20.47 4.27
CA TYR A 482 -0.34 -19.13 3.90
C TYR A 482 -1.50 -18.21 3.46
N TYR A 483 -2.73 -18.72 3.36
CA TYR A 483 -3.88 -17.93 2.88
C TYR A 483 -4.14 -16.70 3.73
N GLY A 484 -3.94 -16.78 5.06
CA GLY A 484 -4.11 -15.63 5.95
C GLY A 484 -3.31 -14.39 5.53
N THR A 485 -2.12 -14.56 4.93
CA THR A 485 -1.33 -13.42 4.39
C THR A 485 -1.94 -12.79 3.13
N PHE A 486 -2.76 -13.51 2.36
CA PHE A 486 -3.44 -12.92 1.21
C PHE A 486 -4.83 -12.41 1.60
N ILE A 487 -5.52 -13.11 2.50
CA ILE A 487 -6.80 -12.67 3.07
C ILE A 487 -6.62 -11.32 3.78
N ASP A 488 -5.67 -11.23 4.71
CA ASP A 488 -5.40 -9.99 5.45
C ASP A 488 -5.03 -8.84 4.49
N LEU A 489 -4.35 -9.12 3.37
CA LEU A 489 -3.99 -8.12 2.35
C LEU A 489 -5.24 -7.57 1.67
N TYR A 490 -6.10 -8.45 1.14
CA TYR A 490 -7.30 -8.04 0.41
C TYR A 490 -8.32 -7.37 1.33
N ILE A 491 -8.54 -7.87 2.55
CA ILE A 491 -9.42 -7.19 3.51
C ILE A 491 -8.85 -5.81 3.84
N THR A 492 -7.54 -5.68 4.08
CA THR A 492 -6.94 -4.35 4.27
C THR A 492 -7.11 -3.46 3.03
N MET A 493 -7.03 -4.03 1.82
CA MET A 493 -7.28 -3.31 0.56
C MET A 493 -8.71 -2.78 0.43
N TYR A 494 -9.69 -3.47 1.00
CA TYR A 494 -11.10 -3.05 0.95
C TYR A 494 -11.49 -2.07 2.07
N SER A 495 -10.60 -1.81 3.03
CA SER A 495 -10.87 -0.84 4.10
C SER A 495 -10.95 0.59 3.56
N LYS A 496 -11.64 1.48 4.28
CA LYS A 496 -11.69 2.92 3.95
C LYS A 496 -10.41 3.65 4.37
N CYS A 497 -9.78 3.17 5.43
CA CYS A 497 -8.56 3.73 5.99
C CYS A 497 -7.61 2.63 6.45
N VAL A 498 -6.32 2.81 6.18
CA VAL A 498 -5.28 1.87 6.58
C VAL A 498 -4.30 2.52 7.53
N ILE A 499 -4.17 1.94 8.72
CA ILE A 499 -3.28 2.41 9.78
C ILE A 499 -2.22 1.35 9.98
N TYR A 500 -0.97 1.74 9.89
CA TYR A 500 0.15 0.81 9.90
C TYR A 500 1.36 1.39 10.65
N GLY A 501 2.24 0.51 11.08
CA GLY A 501 3.49 0.90 11.73
C GLY A 501 4.67 0.49 10.87
N VAL A 502 5.73 0.03 11.51
CA VAL A 502 6.90 -0.50 10.83
C VAL A 502 6.58 -1.71 9.95
N GLY A 503 7.35 -1.84 8.88
CA GLY A 503 7.19 -2.90 7.91
C GLY A 503 6.17 -2.56 6.83
N TYR A 504 6.45 -3.01 5.62
CA TYR A 504 5.77 -2.50 4.44
C TYR A 504 4.54 -3.29 4.01
N TYR A 505 4.08 -4.25 4.83
CA TYR A 505 2.95 -5.10 4.46
C TYR A 505 1.62 -4.33 4.37
N ALA A 506 1.25 -3.58 5.40
CA ALA A 506 0.02 -2.78 5.35
C ALA A 506 0.20 -1.47 4.54
N ALA A 507 1.43 -0.93 4.49
CA ALA A 507 1.76 0.12 3.53
C ALA A 507 1.51 -0.35 2.08
N PHE A 508 1.84 -1.61 1.78
CA PHE A 508 1.53 -2.24 0.49
C PHE A 508 0.03 -2.31 0.26
N ALA A 509 -0.74 -2.82 1.24
CA ALA A 509 -2.19 -2.88 1.14
C ALA A 509 -2.82 -1.49 0.88
N ALA A 510 -2.35 -0.44 1.56
CA ALA A 510 -2.79 0.94 1.36
C ALA A 510 -2.44 1.48 -0.04
N LYS A 511 -1.29 1.07 -0.57
CA LYS A 511 -0.86 1.42 -1.93
C LYS A 511 -1.69 0.70 -3.00
N LEU A 512 -2.16 -0.51 -2.71
CA LEU A 512 -3.02 -1.32 -3.58
C LEU A 512 -4.49 -0.88 -3.58
N SER A 513 -4.98 -0.35 -2.46
CA SER A 513 -6.42 -0.23 -2.17
C SER A 513 -7.18 0.86 -2.90
N GLY A 514 -6.52 1.90 -3.42
CA GLY A 514 -7.25 3.11 -3.83
C GLY A 514 -7.45 4.14 -2.70
N VAL A 515 -7.13 3.80 -1.44
CA VAL A 515 -7.47 4.65 -0.29
C VAL A 515 -6.51 5.84 -0.13
N GLN A 516 -7.10 7.00 0.15
CA GLN A 516 -6.35 8.20 0.53
C GLN A 516 -6.06 8.25 2.04
N CYS A 517 -6.92 7.64 2.86
CA CYS A 517 -6.76 7.59 4.31
C CYS A 517 -5.71 6.53 4.68
N LYS A 518 -4.47 6.96 4.88
CA LYS A 518 -3.35 6.10 5.27
C LYS A 518 -2.50 6.78 6.33
N TYR A 519 -2.29 6.13 7.47
CA TYR A 519 -1.57 6.73 8.60
C TYR A 519 -0.51 5.80 9.19
N VAL A 520 0.60 6.40 9.57
CA VAL A 520 1.71 5.73 10.23
C VAL A 520 1.66 6.04 11.72
N TYR A 521 1.40 5.05 12.58
CA TYR A 521 1.38 5.27 14.03
C TYR A 521 2.78 5.21 14.66
N VAL A 522 3.74 4.54 13.99
CA VAL A 522 5.16 4.48 14.38
C VAL A 522 6.01 4.46 13.11
N GLU A 523 6.90 5.46 12.96
CA GLU A 523 7.87 5.51 11.87
C GLU A 523 8.98 4.46 12.04
N GLU A 524 9.53 4.02 10.91
CA GLU A 524 10.73 3.19 10.89
C GLU A 524 11.96 4.05 11.16
N SER A 525 12.47 4.03 12.40
CA SER A 525 13.74 4.68 12.73
C SER A 525 14.92 3.80 12.30
N TRP A 526 15.50 4.11 11.14
CA TRP A 526 16.77 3.53 10.71
C TRP A 526 17.93 4.19 11.45
N GLY A 527 18.71 3.40 12.20
CA GLY A 527 20.05 3.81 12.65
C GLY A 527 20.11 4.87 13.76
N ILE A 528 20.87 4.54 14.81
CA ILE A 528 21.64 5.39 15.76
C ILE A 528 21.00 6.60 16.47
N GLN A 529 19.96 7.28 15.98
CA GLN A 529 19.42 8.47 16.65
C GLN A 529 18.39 8.07 17.73
N SER A 530 18.78 8.21 18.99
CA SER A 530 18.04 7.81 20.19
C SER A 530 16.81 8.66 20.53
N GLU A 531 16.31 9.52 19.63
CA GLU A 531 15.38 10.61 20.02
C GLU A 531 14.18 10.86 19.08
N LYS A 532 13.86 9.97 18.14
CA LYS A 532 12.63 10.13 17.36
C LYS A 532 11.42 9.54 18.10
N ASN A 533 10.68 10.39 18.80
CA ASN A 533 9.34 10.09 19.30
C ASN A 533 8.39 9.84 18.10
N ALA A 534 7.44 8.91 18.26
CA ALA A 534 6.38 8.68 17.28
C ALA A 534 5.63 10.01 17.03
N GLN A 535 5.79 10.58 15.85
CA GLN A 535 4.95 11.69 15.40
C GLN A 535 3.76 11.12 14.66
N ILE A 536 2.55 11.54 15.03
CA ILE A 536 1.36 11.33 14.23
C ILE A 536 1.55 12.18 12.97
N LEU A 537 1.99 11.55 11.89
CA LEU A 537 2.07 12.21 10.60
C LEU A 537 0.65 12.38 10.04
N THR A 538 0.25 13.62 9.83
CA THR A 538 -0.87 13.93 8.92
C THR A 538 -0.39 13.72 7.48
N VAL A 539 -1.28 13.21 6.63
CA VAL A 539 -1.00 12.72 5.26
C VAL A 539 -0.27 13.74 4.36
N ASP A 540 -0.33 15.03 4.68
CA ASP A 540 0.36 16.11 3.95
C ASP A 540 1.90 16.02 3.94
N SER A 541 2.52 15.18 4.77
CA SER A 541 3.99 15.04 4.81
C SER A 541 4.57 14.08 3.77
N PHE A 542 3.78 13.15 3.21
CA PHE A 542 4.26 12.20 2.20
C PHE A 542 4.28 12.80 0.79
N ASP A 543 3.51 13.87 0.54
CA ASP A 543 3.44 14.54 -0.77
C ASP A 543 4.45 15.71 -0.92
N ARG A 544 5.23 15.97 0.14
CA ARG A 544 6.34 16.92 0.07
C ARG A 544 7.64 16.19 -0.25
N SER A 545 7.86 15.96 -1.53
CA SER A 545 9.21 15.71 -2.02
C SER A 545 10.15 16.82 -1.50
N PRO A 546 11.44 16.52 -1.23
CA PRO A 546 12.42 17.54 -0.86
C PRO A 546 12.59 18.64 -1.93
N PHE A 547 12.01 18.49 -3.13
CA PHE A 547 12.02 19.49 -4.18
C PHE A 547 11.28 20.78 -3.83
N VAL A 548 10.22 20.78 -3.01
CA VAL A 548 9.53 22.04 -2.65
C VAL A 548 10.39 22.93 -1.77
N VAL A 549 11.21 22.33 -0.89
CA VAL A 549 12.23 23.07 -0.11
C VAL A 549 13.33 23.60 -1.02
N VAL A 550 13.72 22.84 -2.06
CA VAL A 550 14.67 23.30 -3.08
C VAL A 550 14.08 24.42 -3.93
N VAL A 551 12.80 24.40 -4.31
CA VAL A 551 12.17 25.49 -5.08
C VAL A 551 12.07 26.77 -4.25
N ALA A 552 11.75 26.68 -2.96
CA ALA A 552 11.79 27.83 -2.05
C ALA A 552 13.22 28.37 -1.85
N ALA A 553 14.21 27.48 -1.73
CA ALA A 553 15.62 27.88 -1.63
C ALA A 553 16.15 28.48 -2.95
N VAL A 554 15.77 27.93 -4.11
CA VAL A 554 16.12 28.46 -5.44
C VAL A 554 15.44 29.82 -5.67
N ALA A 555 14.18 29.99 -5.28
CA ALA A 555 13.49 31.28 -5.33
C ALA A 555 14.16 32.34 -4.43
N ALA A 556 14.79 31.95 -3.33
CA ALA A 556 15.59 32.84 -2.47
C ALA A 556 17.00 33.13 -3.04
N VAL A 557 17.58 32.23 -3.85
CA VAL A 557 18.93 32.37 -4.41
C VAL A 557 18.93 33.14 -5.75
N VAL A 558 17.87 33.05 -6.55
CA VAL A 558 17.72 33.81 -7.81
C VAL A 558 17.90 35.33 -7.64
N PRO A 559 17.32 36.01 -6.62
CA PRO A 559 17.57 37.45 -6.43
C PRO A 559 19.02 37.75 -6.02
N ILE A 560 19.70 36.84 -5.31
CA ILE A 560 21.10 37.03 -4.90
C ILE A 560 22.04 36.94 -6.12
N ALA A 561 21.82 35.97 -7.03
CA ALA A 561 22.60 35.84 -8.25
C ALA A 561 22.43 37.06 -9.18
N ALA A 562 21.21 37.60 -9.27
CA ALA A 562 20.95 38.83 -10.03
C ALA A 562 21.65 40.06 -9.43
N ILE A 563 21.66 40.19 -8.09
CA ILE A 563 22.37 41.27 -7.40
C ILE A 563 23.89 41.17 -7.63
N VAL A 564 24.46 39.97 -7.56
CA VAL A 564 25.89 39.75 -7.84
C VAL A 564 26.24 40.07 -9.30
N ALA A 565 25.39 39.70 -10.25
CA ALA A 565 25.59 40.03 -11.67
C ALA A 565 25.55 41.56 -11.90
N ILE A 566 24.59 42.26 -11.30
CA ILE A 566 24.48 43.72 -11.39
C ILE A 566 25.71 44.40 -10.76
N ALA A 567 26.15 43.96 -9.59
CA ALA A 567 27.34 44.49 -8.93
C ALA A 567 28.62 44.26 -9.76
N THR A 568 28.72 43.11 -10.43
CA THR A 568 29.86 42.78 -11.30
C THR A 568 29.88 43.68 -12.54
N ILE A 569 28.73 43.90 -13.17
CA ILE A 569 28.60 44.83 -14.31
C ILE A 569 28.94 46.26 -13.89
N ALA A 570 28.45 46.72 -12.73
CA ALA A 570 28.77 48.04 -12.21
C ALA A 570 30.28 48.23 -11.96
N ALA A 571 30.96 47.22 -11.42
CA ALA A 571 32.41 47.23 -11.22
C ALA A 571 33.17 47.32 -12.56
N ILE A 572 32.75 46.56 -13.57
CA ILE A 572 33.37 46.60 -14.91
C ILE A 572 33.22 47.99 -15.55
N VAL A 573 32.03 48.60 -15.44
CA VAL A 573 31.77 49.96 -15.95
C VAL A 573 32.62 51.00 -15.22
N ALA A 574 32.77 50.90 -13.90
CA ALA A 574 33.62 51.79 -13.13
C ALA A 574 35.11 51.69 -13.54
N ILE A 575 35.62 50.47 -13.74
CA ILE A 575 36.99 50.24 -14.22
C ILE A 575 37.19 50.84 -15.62
N ALA A 576 36.22 50.64 -16.53
CA ALA A 576 36.28 51.21 -17.86
C ALA A 576 36.27 52.75 -17.84
N ALA A 577 35.45 53.37 -16.98
CA ALA A 577 35.42 54.82 -16.82
C ALA A 577 36.76 55.38 -16.31
N VAL A 578 37.40 54.71 -15.35
CA VAL A 578 38.73 55.09 -14.86
C VAL A 578 39.78 54.95 -15.98
N ALA A 579 39.74 53.86 -16.75
CA ALA A 579 40.67 53.68 -17.87
C ALA A 579 40.53 54.79 -18.92
N VAL A 580 39.29 55.18 -19.27
CA VAL A 580 39.04 56.30 -20.18
C VAL A 580 39.55 57.62 -19.60
N ALA A 581 39.32 57.89 -18.31
CA ALA A 581 39.83 59.09 -17.66
C ALA A 581 41.37 59.15 -17.66
N VAL A 582 42.04 58.02 -17.42
CA VAL A 582 43.52 57.93 -17.50
C VAL A 582 44.02 58.24 -18.91
N VAL A 583 43.35 57.71 -19.94
CA VAL A 583 43.70 58.00 -21.35
C VAL A 583 43.50 59.48 -21.68
N VAL A 584 42.40 60.09 -21.24
CA VAL A 584 42.13 61.52 -21.46
C VAL A 584 43.19 62.40 -20.77
N VAL A 585 43.56 62.07 -19.54
CA VAL A 585 44.63 62.77 -18.81
C VAL A 585 45.98 62.59 -19.51
N ALA A 586 46.32 61.38 -19.95
CA ALA A 586 47.56 61.12 -20.68
C ALA A 586 47.62 61.94 -21.99
N ILE A 587 46.51 62.02 -22.74
CA ILE A 587 46.42 62.84 -23.96
C ILE A 587 46.60 64.33 -23.64
N ALA A 588 46.03 64.81 -22.54
CA ALA A 588 46.15 66.20 -22.11
C ALA A 588 47.58 66.59 -21.69
N PHE A 589 48.39 65.65 -21.18
CA PHE A 589 49.81 65.89 -20.86
C PHE A 589 50.74 65.78 -22.07
N THR A 590 50.29 65.16 -23.17
CA THR A 590 51.07 65.05 -24.42
C THR A 590 50.81 66.17 -25.43
N LYS A 591 49.91 67.10 -25.12
CA LYS A 591 49.72 68.37 -25.83
C LYS A 591 50.26 69.50 -24.99
#